data_AF-A0A7K0D9R0-F1
#
_entry.id   AF-A0A7K0D9R0-F1
#
_cell.length_a   1.000
_cell.length_b   1.000
_cell.length_c   1.000
_cell.angle_alpha   90.00
_cell.angle_beta   90.00
_cell.angle_gamma   90.00
#
_symmetry.space_group_name_H-M   'P 1'
#
loop_
_entity.id
_entity.type
_entity.pdbx_description
1 polymer ?
#
loop_
_entity_poly.entity_id
_entity_poly.type
_entity_poly.pdbx_seq_one_letter_code
_entity_poly.pdbx_strand_id
1 'polypeptide(L)'
;MSVGIGSLDHMDATRGLLDGLDTAGLNTALAEGTCLGLVPDAEAARVRIELEVLTLPTDGPPPTDHRVDLTLTGVSRVAASLRMQRWDDAEPKVFPLTLDTLGEAIAGFGGGALHGWDFIDADDSGWALWRELLSFDTTVSAEPGTHLLEFSQQEGIDPRELDVRIWFEDVTITTSAGTEIPLAEFIAGGARWWKAHDACDPRTMLPDVAPPM
;
A
#
# COMPACT_ATOMS: atom_id res chain seq x y z
N MET A 1 25.39 -13.48 -39.54
CA MET A 1 24.34 -13.84 -38.57
C MET A 1 24.80 -13.33 -37.22
N SER A 2 24.30 -12.19 -36.78
CA SER A 2 24.54 -11.66 -35.44
C SER A 2 23.19 -11.44 -34.77
N VAL A 3 23.12 -11.97 -33.55
CA VAL A 3 21.94 -12.10 -32.70
C VAL A 3 21.52 -10.71 -32.20
N GLY A 4 20.24 -10.37 -32.39
CA GLY A 4 19.62 -9.19 -31.82
C GLY A 4 19.35 -9.43 -30.33
N ILE A 5 19.85 -8.52 -29.50
CA ILE A 5 19.61 -8.48 -28.06
C ILE A 5 18.24 -7.85 -27.89
N GLY A 6 17.25 -8.64 -27.48
CA GLY A 6 15.92 -8.15 -27.12
C GLY A 6 15.99 -7.35 -25.83
N SER A 7 15.54 -6.10 -25.89
CA SER A 7 15.25 -5.24 -24.74
C SER A 7 14.06 -5.83 -23.97
N LEU A 8 14.22 -5.96 -22.65
CA LEU A 8 13.31 -6.65 -21.73
C LEU A 8 12.66 -5.67 -20.72
N ASP A 9 12.47 -4.40 -21.08
CA ASP A 9 12.05 -3.32 -20.16
C ASP A 9 10.67 -2.71 -20.47
N HIS A 10 9.72 -3.46 -21.03
CA HIS A 10 8.41 -2.85 -21.38
C HIS A 10 7.16 -3.72 -21.24
N MET A 11 7.19 -4.82 -20.48
CA MET A 11 6.02 -5.72 -20.39
C MET A 11 5.16 -5.58 -19.12
N ASP A 12 5.61 -4.92 -18.04
CA ASP A 12 4.80 -4.84 -16.81
C ASP A 12 3.81 -3.66 -16.78
N ALA A 13 4.17 -2.50 -17.34
CA ALA A 13 3.28 -1.33 -17.38
C ALA A 13 2.00 -1.55 -18.21
N THR A 14 2.03 -2.50 -19.15
CA THR A 14 0.88 -2.77 -20.03
C THR A 14 -0.20 -3.57 -19.32
N ARG A 15 0.11 -4.29 -18.23
CA ARG A 15 -0.85 -5.18 -17.56
C ARG A 15 -1.83 -4.42 -16.67
N GLY A 16 -1.38 -3.38 -15.97
CA GLY A 16 -2.26 -2.52 -15.15
C GLY A 16 -3.29 -1.73 -15.97
N LEU A 17 -2.88 -1.18 -17.12
CA LEU A 17 -3.79 -0.39 -17.96
C LEU A 17 -4.92 -1.21 -18.61
N LEU A 18 -4.82 -2.54 -18.67
CA LEU A 18 -5.75 -3.41 -19.39
C LEU A 18 -7.09 -3.64 -18.65
N ASP A 19 -7.12 -3.48 -17.32
CA ASP A 19 -8.32 -3.64 -16.50
C ASP A 19 -8.88 -2.30 -15.95
N GLY A 20 -8.25 -1.18 -16.34
CA GLY A 20 -8.74 0.19 -16.07
C GLY A 20 -8.08 0.90 -14.89
N LEU A 21 -7.34 0.18 -14.03
CA LEU A 21 -6.63 0.74 -12.88
C LEU A 21 -5.13 0.89 -13.18
N ASP A 22 -4.59 2.12 -13.11
CA ASP A 22 -3.15 2.35 -13.26
C ASP A 22 -2.37 1.89 -12.01
N THR A 23 -2.10 0.58 -11.94
CA THR A 23 -1.46 -0.08 -10.79
C THR A 23 -0.03 0.41 -10.57
N ALA A 24 0.74 0.59 -11.64
CA ALA A 24 2.11 1.12 -11.56
C ALA A 24 2.14 2.56 -11.05
N GLY A 25 1.20 3.39 -11.53
CA GLY A 25 1.01 4.75 -11.03
C GLY A 25 0.62 4.79 -9.56
N LEU A 26 -0.29 3.90 -9.12
CA LEU A 26 -0.67 3.77 -7.71
C LEU A 26 0.49 3.31 -6.84
N ASN A 27 1.28 2.31 -7.26
CA ASN A 27 2.46 1.86 -6.52
C ASN A 27 3.44 3.01 -6.32
N THR A 28 3.67 3.81 -7.37
CA THR A 28 4.52 5.01 -7.29
C THR A 28 3.97 6.06 -6.31
N ALA A 29 2.66 6.25 -6.28
CA ALA A 29 2.02 7.25 -5.40
C ALA A 29 1.93 6.80 -3.93
N LEU A 30 1.94 5.49 -3.67
CA LEU A 30 1.91 4.90 -2.34
C LEU A 30 3.31 4.65 -1.76
N ALA A 31 4.35 4.70 -2.58
CA ALA A 31 5.74 4.49 -2.16
C ALA A 31 6.13 5.45 -1.02
N GLU A 32 6.75 4.90 0.03
CA GLU A 32 7.07 5.57 1.30
C GLU A 32 5.86 6.22 2.01
N GLY A 33 4.63 5.83 1.63
CA GLY A 33 3.43 6.23 2.33
C GLY A 33 3.40 5.65 3.74
N THR A 34 2.76 6.35 4.66
CA THR A 34 2.59 5.90 6.05
C THR A 34 1.15 5.49 6.29
N CYS A 35 0.93 4.31 6.87
CA CYS A 35 -0.42 3.86 7.22
C CYS A 35 -0.79 4.27 8.64
N LEU A 36 -1.72 5.21 8.75
CA LEU A 36 -2.17 5.81 10.01
C LEU A 36 -3.32 5.03 10.64
N GLY A 37 -4.14 4.37 9.83
CA GLY A 37 -5.29 3.63 10.30
C GLY A 37 -6.06 2.91 9.21
N LEU A 38 -6.94 2.01 9.62
CA LEU A 38 -7.81 1.25 8.74
C LEU A 38 -9.17 1.04 9.41
N VAL A 39 -10.25 1.25 8.65
CA VAL A 39 -11.63 1.04 9.09
C VAL A 39 -12.33 0.10 8.11
N PRO A 40 -12.60 -1.15 8.50
CA PRO A 40 -13.40 -2.06 7.70
C PRO A 40 -14.89 -1.78 7.88
N ASP A 41 -15.65 -1.99 6.82
CA ASP A 41 -17.10 -1.93 6.76
C ASP A 41 -17.58 -3.14 5.94
N ALA A 42 -17.71 -4.28 6.62
CA ALA A 42 -18.03 -5.54 5.96
C ALA A 42 -19.44 -5.55 5.36
N GLU A 43 -20.39 -4.84 5.97
CA GLU A 43 -21.76 -4.72 5.44
C GLU A 43 -21.78 -3.98 4.10
N ALA A 44 -20.96 -2.94 3.95
CA ALA A 44 -20.82 -2.20 2.70
C ALA A 44 -19.76 -2.77 1.74
N ALA A 45 -19.12 -3.91 2.07
CA ALA A 45 -17.99 -4.46 1.35
C ALA A 45 -16.90 -3.41 1.06
N ARG A 46 -16.50 -2.67 2.10
CA ARG A 46 -15.59 -1.53 1.99
C ARG A 46 -14.50 -1.58 3.04
N VAL A 47 -13.31 -1.12 2.69
CA VAL A 47 -12.22 -0.83 3.62
C VAL A 47 -11.71 0.58 3.34
N ARG A 48 -11.60 1.42 4.37
CA ARG A 48 -10.97 2.73 4.28
C ARG A 48 -9.63 2.71 5.00
N ILE A 49 -8.59 3.19 4.34
CA ILE A 49 -7.23 3.25 4.87
C ILE A 49 -6.82 4.72 4.92
N GLU A 50 -6.47 5.20 6.11
CA GLU A 50 -5.92 6.56 6.29
C GLU A 50 -4.41 6.48 6.08
N LEU A 51 -3.92 7.25 5.12
CA LEU A 51 -2.52 7.28 4.72
C LEU A 51 -1.98 8.71 4.80
N GLU A 52 -0.69 8.84 5.12
CA GLU A 52 0.09 10.03 4.80
C GLU A 52 0.98 9.72 3.58
N VAL A 53 0.93 10.55 2.54
CA VAL A 53 1.58 10.26 1.25
C VAL A 53 2.45 11.40 0.74
N LEU A 54 3.46 11.04 -0.04
CA LEU A 54 4.34 11.99 -0.70
C LEU A 54 3.73 12.46 -2.03
N THR A 55 3.37 13.73 -2.11
CA THR A 55 2.74 14.30 -3.31
C THR A 55 3.13 15.76 -3.50
N LEU A 56 3.23 16.20 -4.76
CA LEU A 56 3.43 17.60 -5.12
C LEU A 56 2.33 18.11 -6.06
N PRO A 57 1.84 19.35 -5.89
CA PRO A 57 1.00 19.99 -6.89
C PRO A 57 1.81 20.33 -8.15
N THR A 58 1.12 20.69 -9.22
CA THR A 58 1.76 21.21 -10.45
C THR A 58 2.55 22.48 -10.17
N ASP A 59 1.93 23.41 -9.43
CA ASP A 59 2.49 24.72 -9.10
C ASP A 59 2.33 25.01 -7.60
N GLY A 60 3.29 25.72 -7.03
CA GLY A 60 3.24 26.18 -5.64
C GLY A 60 3.97 25.30 -4.63
N PRO A 61 3.80 25.60 -3.33
CA PRO A 61 4.42 24.84 -2.25
C PRO A 61 3.76 23.45 -2.10
N PRO A 62 4.45 22.48 -1.46
CA PRO A 62 3.83 21.23 -1.05
C PRO A 62 2.57 21.45 -0.19
N PRO A 63 1.62 20.49 -0.17
CA PRO A 63 0.48 20.54 0.74
C PRO A 63 0.95 20.62 2.20
N THR A 64 0.19 21.29 3.06
CA THR A 64 0.47 21.30 4.51
C THR A 64 -0.11 20.09 5.24
N ASP A 65 -1.07 19.41 4.61
CA ASP A 65 -1.65 18.14 5.07
C ASP A 65 -1.48 17.12 3.95
N HIS A 66 -0.73 16.07 4.24
CA HIS A 66 -0.39 14.99 3.32
C HIS A 66 -1.33 13.79 3.47
N ARG A 67 -2.35 13.90 4.35
CA ARG A 67 -3.25 12.80 4.65
C ARG A 67 -4.35 12.64 3.62
N VAL A 68 -4.55 11.39 3.23
CA VAL A 68 -5.61 10.95 2.33
C VAL A 68 -6.29 9.70 2.90
N ASP A 69 -7.56 9.55 2.57
CA ASP A 69 -8.29 8.30 2.76
C ASP A 69 -8.33 7.55 1.42
N LEU A 70 -7.73 6.36 1.40
CA LEU A 70 -7.88 5.37 0.33
C LEU A 70 -9.07 4.48 0.66
N THR A 71 -10.15 4.61 -0.11
CA THR A 71 -11.37 3.81 0.10
C THR A 71 -11.48 2.74 -0.97
N LEU A 72 -11.32 1.48 -0.56
CA LEU A 72 -11.50 0.29 -1.36
C LEU A 72 -12.95 -0.18 -1.28
N THR A 73 -13.59 -0.43 -2.42
CA THR A 73 -14.97 -0.92 -2.52
C THR A 73 -15.02 -2.24 -3.28
N GLY A 74 -16.12 -2.98 -3.10
CA GLY A 74 -16.21 -4.34 -3.62
C GLY A 74 -15.22 -5.29 -2.94
N VAL A 75 -14.92 -5.03 -1.67
CA VAL A 75 -13.97 -5.84 -0.89
C VAL A 75 -14.53 -7.25 -0.72
N SER A 76 -13.82 -8.23 -1.27
CA SER A 76 -14.25 -9.63 -1.25
C SER A 76 -13.60 -10.45 -0.16
N ARG A 77 -12.38 -10.11 0.22
CA ARG A 77 -11.58 -10.86 1.16
C ARG A 77 -10.56 -9.96 1.82
N VAL A 78 -10.29 -10.21 3.09
CA VAL A 78 -9.19 -9.59 3.84
C VAL A 78 -8.46 -10.69 4.58
N ALA A 79 -7.14 -10.74 4.42
CA ALA A 79 -6.26 -11.62 5.16
C ALA A 79 -5.18 -10.79 5.85
N ALA A 80 -4.79 -11.20 7.06
CA ALA A 80 -3.71 -10.55 7.77
C ALA A 80 -2.90 -11.55 8.60
N SER A 81 -1.60 -11.27 8.73
CA SER A 81 -0.67 -11.98 9.59
C SER A 81 0.00 -10.98 10.52
N LEU A 82 -0.32 -11.04 11.81
CA LEU A 82 0.40 -10.32 12.86
C LEU A 82 1.33 -11.30 13.55
N ARG A 83 2.63 -11.07 13.44
CA ARG A 83 3.66 -11.95 13.99
C ARG A 83 4.79 -11.19 14.68
N MET A 84 5.57 -11.93 15.46
CA MET A 84 6.85 -11.48 16.01
C MET A 84 7.78 -12.68 16.04
N GLN A 85 9.03 -12.48 15.65
CA GLN A 85 10.05 -13.51 15.71
C GLN A 85 11.33 -12.91 16.26
N ARG A 86 11.78 -13.42 17.40
CA ARG A 86 13.10 -13.08 17.94
C ARG A 86 14.18 -13.90 17.27
N TRP A 87 15.41 -13.38 17.30
CA TRP A 87 16.57 -14.09 16.75
C TRP A 87 16.79 -15.50 17.31
N ASP A 88 16.30 -15.81 18.52
CA ASP A 88 16.41 -17.13 19.17
C ASP A 88 15.13 -17.97 19.09
N ASP A 89 14.06 -17.48 18.47
CA ASP A 89 12.81 -18.22 18.28
C ASP A 89 12.93 -19.19 17.09
N ALA A 90 12.59 -20.46 17.33
CA ALA A 90 12.59 -21.50 16.29
C ALA A 90 11.47 -21.30 15.26
N GLU A 91 10.34 -20.73 15.68
CA GLU A 91 9.17 -20.43 14.85
C GLU A 91 8.58 -19.06 15.23
N PRO A 92 8.00 -18.31 14.28
CA PRO A 92 7.37 -17.03 14.56
C PRO A 92 6.13 -17.20 15.45
N LYS A 93 5.95 -16.28 16.40
CA LYS A 93 4.73 -16.21 17.20
C LYS A 93 3.66 -15.44 16.43
N VAL A 94 2.57 -16.11 16.07
CA VAL A 94 1.38 -15.49 15.47
C VAL A 94 0.45 -14.98 16.58
N PHE A 95 -0.02 -13.75 16.45
CA PHE A 95 -0.97 -13.13 17.36
C PHE A 95 -2.39 -13.20 16.80
N PRO A 96 -3.41 -13.42 17.64
CA PRO A 96 -4.80 -13.42 17.19
C PRO A 96 -5.20 -12.01 16.72
N LEU A 97 -5.96 -11.98 15.64
CA LEU A 97 -6.51 -10.76 15.06
C LEU A 97 -7.86 -11.13 14.41
N THR A 98 -8.76 -10.17 14.31
CA THR A 98 -9.97 -10.26 13.48
C THR A 98 -10.01 -9.06 12.54
N LEU A 99 -10.92 -9.11 11.56
CA LEU A 99 -11.18 -7.96 10.70
C LEU A 99 -11.51 -6.71 11.53
N ASP A 100 -12.39 -6.83 12.53
CA ASP A 100 -12.83 -5.71 13.38
C ASP A 100 -11.68 -5.09 14.21
N THR A 101 -10.68 -5.89 14.60
CA THR A 101 -9.53 -5.41 15.39
C THR A 101 -8.32 -5.01 14.53
N LEU A 102 -8.39 -5.13 13.20
CA LEU A 102 -7.27 -4.83 12.30
C LEU A 102 -6.84 -3.35 12.40
N GLY A 103 -7.81 -2.43 12.50
CA GLY A 103 -7.52 -1.00 12.66
C GLY A 103 -6.75 -0.69 13.95
N GLU A 104 -7.09 -1.36 15.06
CA GLU A 104 -6.37 -1.22 16.33
C GLU A 104 -4.93 -1.76 16.23
N ALA A 105 -4.72 -2.87 15.51
CA ALA A 105 -3.39 -3.42 15.28
C ALA A 105 -2.52 -2.45 14.47
N ILE A 106 -3.03 -1.89 13.38
CA ILE A 106 -2.34 -0.87 12.56
C ILE A 106 -1.98 0.35 13.40
N ALA A 107 -2.93 0.89 14.18
CA ALA A 107 -2.66 2.00 15.08
C ALA A 107 -1.57 1.66 16.12
N GLY A 108 -1.47 0.39 16.52
CA GLY A 108 -0.42 -0.12 17.40
C GLY A 108 0.99 -0.06 16.82
N PHE A 109 1.17 0.11 15.50
CA PHE A 109 2.47 0.39 14.85
C PHE A 109 2.81 1.88 14.82
N GLY A 110 1.94 2.75 15.34
CA GLY A 110 2.23 4.16 15.56
C GLY A 110 2.32 5.00 14.28
N GLY A 111 1.70 4.57 13.18
CA GLY A 111 1.90 5.20 11.88
C GLY A 111 3.22 4.77 11.25
N GLY A 112 3.44 3.46 11.13
CA GLY A 112 4.62 2.93 10.44
C GLY A 112 4.48 3.09 8.91
N ALA A 113 5.62 3.25 8.25
CA ALA A 113 5.71 3.25 6.79
C ALA A 113 5.08 1.96 6.21
N LEU A 114 4.45 2.10 5.06
CA LEU A 114 4.05 0.99 4.22
C LEU A 114 5.33 0.34 3.67
N HIS A 115 5.56 -0.91 4.05
CA HIS A 115 6.60 -1.72 3.47
C HIS A 115 6.02 -2.59 2.36
N GLY A 116 6.73 -2.61 1.22
CA GLY A 116 6.32 -3.30 0.01
C GLY A 116 7.12 -2.77 -1.18
N TRP A 117 7.27 -3.60 -2.21
CA TRP A 117 7.84 -3.18 -3.50
C TRP A 117 6.73 -2.77 -4.47
N ASP A 118 5.74 -3.66 -4.60
CA ASP A 118 4.48 -3.41 -5.29
C ASP A 118 3.35 -3.59 -4.28
N PHE A 119 2.42 -2.63 -4.22
CA PHE A 119 1.28 -2.67 -3.33
C PHE A 119 0.05 -3.22 -4.03
N ILE A 120 -0.18 -2.80 -5.28
CA ILE A 120 -1.34 -3.20 -6.09
C ILE A 120 -0.99 -4.32 -7.03
N ASP A 121 -1.80 -5.38 -7.02
CA ASP A 121 -1.69 -6.56 -7.89
C ASP A 121 -0.30 -7.20 -7.88
N ALA A 122 0.35 -7.14 -6.70
CA ALA A 122 1.61 -7.82 -6.44
C ALA A 122 1.47 -9.32 -6.67
N ASP A 123 2.57 -9.97 -7.07
CA ASP A 123 2.57 -11.40 -7.29
C ASP A 123 2.34 -12.22 -6.00
N ASP A 124 2.15 -13.52 -6.16
CA ASP A 124 1.87 -14.41 -5.04
C ASP A 124 3.12 -14.80 -4.22
N SER A 125 4.29 -14.23 -4.50
CA SER A 125 5.54 -14.63 -3.84
C SER A 125 5.53 -14.31 -2.34
N GLY A 126 5.07 -13.11 -1.96
CA GLY A 126 4.88 -12.70 -0.57
C GLY A 126 3.84 -13.57 0.13
N TRP A 127 2.66 -13.70 -0.46
CA TRP A 127 1.57 -14.50 0.08
C TRP A 127 1.91 -15.97 0.30
N ALA A 128 2.64 -16.59 -0.63
CA ALA A 128 3.06 -17.98 -0.48
C ALA A 128 3.90 -18.21 0.79
N LEU A 129 4.63 -17.19 1.26
CA LEU A 129 5.46 -17.24 2.46
C LEU A 129 4.64 -17.13 3.74
N TRP A 130 3.69 -16.18 3.83
CA TRP A 130 3.02 -15.87 5.09
C TRP A 130 1.59 -16.40 5.23
N ARG A 131 0.98 -16.96 4.17
CA ARG A 131 -0.38 -17.55 4.23
C ARG A 131 -0.51 -18.74 5.20
N GLU A 132 0.60 -19.35 5.61
CA GLU A 132 0.60 -20.43 6.61
C GLU A 132 0.64 -19.89 8.05
N LEU A 133 0.85 -18.58 8.21
CA LEU A 133 1.03 -17.87 9.48
C LEU A 133 -0.07 -16.82 9.70
N LEU A 134 -1.29 -17.10 9.23
CA LEU A 134 -2.41 -16.16 9.26
C LEU A 134 -2.92 -15.94 10.68
N SER A 135 -3.13 -14.67 11.02
CA SER A 135 -3.96 -14.29 12.16
C SER A 135 -5.44 -14.44 11.83
N PHE A 136 -5.84 -14.03 10.61
CA PHE A 136 -7.16 -14.32 10.06
C PHE A 136 -7.16 -14.28 8.53
N ASP A 137 -8.22 -14.86 7.97
CA ASP A 137 -8.58 -14.83 6.55
C ASP A 137 -10.10 -14.84 6.44
N THR A 138 -10.68 -13.68 6.11
CA THR A 138 -12.12 -13.43 6.15
C THR A 138 -12.64 -13.08 4.77
N THR A 139 -13.59 -13.88 4.30
CA THR A 139 -14.41 -13.55 3.14
C THR A 139 -15.45 -12.51 3.54
N VAL A 140 -15.48 -11.39 2.84
CA VAL A 140 -16.40 -10.26 3.04
C VAL A 140 -17.57 -10.32 2.05
N SER A 141 -17.31 -10.68 0.78
CA SER A 141 -18.33 -10.89 -0.24
C SER A 141 -18.09 -12.15 -1.06
N ALA A 142 -19.15 -12.66 -1.70
CA ALA A 142 -19.08 -13.86 -2.54
C ALA A 142 -18.43 -13.61 -3.90
N GLU A 143 -18.58 -12.39 -4.44
CA GLU A 143 -17.92 -11.99 -5.69
C GLU A 143 -16.43 -11.81 -5.45
N PRO A 144 -15.55 -12.37 -6.30
CA PRO A 144 -14.11 -12.14 -6.19
C PRO A 144 -13.77 -10.69 -6.56
N GLY A 145 -12.86 -10.07 -5.81
CA GLY A 145 -12.28 -8.78 -6.20
C GLY A 145 -11.35 -8.97 -7.39
N THR A 146 -11.40 -8.02 -8.32
CA THR A 146 -10.52 -7.95 -9.50
C THR A 146 -9.09 -7.58 -9.13
N HIS A 147 -8.93 -6.75 -8.09
CA HIS A 147 -7.64 -6.20 -7.67
C HIS A 147 -7.25 -6.66 -6.26
N LEU A 148 -5.98 -6.46 -5.96
CA LEU A 148 -5.34 -6.79 -4.70
C LEU A 148 -4.54 -5.61 -4.19
N LEU A 149 -4.67 -5.27 -2.91
CA LEU A 149 -3.74 -4.43 -2.16
C LEU A 149 -3.00 -5.29 -1.14
N GLU A 150 -1.68 -5.27 -1.16
CA GLU A 150 -0.80 -5.85 -0.16
C GLU A 150 0.12 -4.79 0.44
N PHE A 151 0.31 -4.81 1.75
CA PHE A 151 1.33 -4.01 2.42
C PHE A 151 1.74 -4.67 3.75
N SER A 152 2.89 -4.27 4.27
CA SER A 152 3.31 -4.63 5.62
C SER A 152 3.74 -3.43 6.46
N GLN A 153 3.73 -3.61 7.79
CA GLN A 153 4.27 -2.68 8.77
C GLN A 153 5.18 -3.44 9.74
N GLN A 154 6.34 -2.85 10.09
CA GLN A 154 7.32 -3.46 10.99
C GLN A 154 7.78 -2.48 12.08
N GLU A 155 8.12 -3.00 13.26
CA GLU A 155 8.59 -2.19 14.39
C GLU A 155 9.77 -2.84 15.16
N GLY A 156 10.95 -2.21 15.16
CA GLY A 156 12.02 -2.47 16.13
C GLY A 156 13.04 -3.59 15.81
N ILE A 157 13.91 -3.89 16.78
CA ILE A 157 14.89 -4.99 16.75
C ILE A 157 14.18 -6.24 17.30
N ASP A 158 14.11 -7.32 16.52
CA ASP A 158 13.15 -8.44 16.66
C ASP A 158 11.72 -8.03 16.32
N PRO A 159 11.47 -7.58 15.08
CA PRO A 159 10.33 -6.75 14.79
C PRO A 159 9.02 -7.51 14.95
N ARG A 160 8.04 -6.82 15.53
CA ARG A 160 6.65 -7.16 15.28
C ARG A 160 6.37 -6.80 13.82
N GLU A 161 5.69 -7.67 13.11
CA GLU A 161 5.38 -7.51 11.70
C GLU A 161 3.89 -7.77 11.48
N LEU A 162 3.26 -6.90 10.70
CA LEU A 162 1.88 -7.04 10.23
C LEU A 162 1.88 -7.02 8.71
N ASP A 163 1.44 -8.12 8.09
CA ASP A 163 1.09 -8.14 6.66
C ASP A 163 -0.43 -8.09 6.51
N VAL A 164 -0.88 -7.33 5.53
CA VAL A 164 -2.28 -7.16 5.20
C VAL A 164 -2.45 -7.36 3.69
N ARG A 165 -3.44 -8.17 3.32
CA ARG A 165 -3.84 -8.39 1.93
C ARG A 165 -5.35 -8.21 1.80
N ILE A 166 -5.77 -7.33 0.89
CA ILE A 166 -7.17 -6.95 0.66
C ILE A 166 -7.49 -7.15 -0.81
N TRP A 167 -8.52 -7.95 -1.10
CA TRP A 167 -9.05 -8.12 -2.45
C TRP A 167 -10.24 -7.18 -2.64
N PHE A 168 -10.25 -6.40 -3.72
CA PHE A 168 -11.22 -5.33 -3.95
C PHE A 168 -11.53 -5.14 -5.45
N GLU A 169 -12.53 -4.31 -5.75
CA GLU A 169 -12.93 -4.00 -7.14
C GLU A 169 -12.53 -2.58 -7.56
N ASP A 170 -12.74 -1.58 -6.71
CA ASP A 170 -12.49 -0.19 -7.05
C ASP A 170 -11.87 0.58 -5.88
N VAL A 171 -11.22 1.70 -6.19
CA VAL A 171 -10.50 2.54 -5.25
C VAL A 171 -10.79 4.02 -5.49
N THR A 172 -11.12 4.73 -4.41
CA THR A 172 -11.32 6.18 -4.42
C THR A 172 -10.39 6.85 -3.42
N ILE A 173 -9.92 8.05 -3.76
CA ILE A 173 -9.02 8.83 -2.92
C ILE A 173 -9.74 10.10 -2.47
N THR A 174 -9.72 10.38 -1.17
CA THR A 174 -10.21 11.65 -0.64
C THR A 174 -9.18 12.29 0.27
N THR A 175 -9.15 13.61 0.30
CA THR A 175 -8.40 14.38 1.32
C THR A 175 -8.95 14.13 2.72
N SER A 176 -8.19 14.46 3.77
CA SER A 176 -8.67 14.47 5.16
C SER A 176 -9.95 15.32 5.40
N ALA A 177 -10.25 16.27 4.50
CA ALA A 177 -11.46 17.08 4.50
C ALA A 177 -12.65 16.42 3.75
N GLY A 178 -12.48 15.22 3.21
CA GLY A 178 -13.49 14.48 2.46
C GLY A 178 -13.67 14.93 1.00
N THR A 179 -12.78 15.77 0.48
CA THR A 179 -12.79 16.16 -0.95
C THR A 179 -12.12 15.08 -1.78
N GLU A 180 -12.81 14.58 -2.81
CA GLU A 180 -12.27 13.58 -3.74
C GLU A 180 -11.10 14.13 -4.57
N ILE A 181 -10.07 13.29 -4.70
CA ILE A 181 -8.93 13.50 -5.59
C ILE A 181 -9.09 12.51 -6.75
N PRO A 182 -9.20 12.97 -8.00
CA PRO A 182 -9.23 12.08 -9.15
C PRO A 182 -8.00 11.16 -9.14
N LEU A 183 -8.20 9.86 -9.38
CA LEU A 183 -7.12 8.86 -9.34
C LEU A 183 -5.90 9.28 -10.18
N ALA A 184 -6.13 9.74 -11.41
CA ALA A 184 -5.06 10.19 -12.29
C ALA A 184 -4.28 11.41 -11.74
N GLU A 185 -4.96 12.29 -10.99
CA GLU A 185 -4.32 13.44 -10.35
C GLU A 185 -3.49 13.00 -9.15
N PHE A 186 -4.00 12.08 -8.35
CA PHE A 186 -3.29 11.47 -7.22
C PHE A 186 -1.97 10.81 -7.70
N ILE A 187 -2.06 9.96 -8.71
CA ILE A 187 -0.92 9.29 -9.36
C ILE A 187 0.09 10.32 -9.89
N ALA A 188 -0.39 11.32 -10.63
CA ALA A 188 0.49 12.35 -11.17
C ALA A 188 1.17 13.17 -10.06
N GLY A 189 0.53 13.36 -8.92
CA GLY A 189 1.10 14.02 -7.74
C GLY A 189 2.27 13.26 -7.12
N GLY A 190 2.12 11.95 -6.92
CA GLY A 190 3.20 11.08 -6.45
C GLY A 190 4.37 11.02 -7.44
N ALA A 191 4.08 10.82 -8.73
CA ALA A 191 5.11 10.83 -9.77
C ALA A 191 5.89 12.15 -9.86
N ARG A 192 5.21 13.29 -9.67
CA ARG A 192 5.87 14.60 -9.58
C ARG A 192 6.78 14.70 -8.37
N TRP A 193 6.35 14.17 -7.23
CA TRP A 193 7.16 14.17 -6.01
C TRP A 193 8.47 13.42 -6.23
N TRP A 194 8.41 12.18 -6.72
CA TRP A 194 9.61 11.36 -6.95
C TRP A 194 10.56 11.98 -7.99
N LYS A 195 10.01 12.50 -9.09
CA LYS A 195 10.81 13.21 -10.09
C LYS A 195 11.51 14.44 -9.52
N ALA A 196 10.86 15.18 -8.63
CA ALA A 196 11.44 16.36 -7.98
C ALA A 196 12.50 15.95 -6.96
N HIS A 197 12.26 14.86 -6.23
CA HIS A 197 13.20 14.26 -5.30
C HIS A 197 14.50 13.85 -5.98
N ASP A 198 14.42 13.12 -7.09
CA ASP A 198 15.59 12.71 -7.90
C ASP A 198 16.36 13.91 -8.47
N ALA A 199 15.69 15.05 -8.64
CA ALA A 199 16.28 16.31 -9.09
C ALA A 199 16.81 17.19 -7.94
N CYS A 200 16.79 16.68 -6.69
CA CYS A 200 17.17 17.40 -5.48
C CYS A 200 16.35 18.69 -5.24
N ASP A 201 15.06 18.70 -5.59
CA ASP A 201 14.18 19.84 -5.34
C ASP A 201 14.08 20.10 -3.81
N PRO A 202 14.31 21.33 -3.32
CA PRO A 202 14.21 21.63 -1.89
C PRO A 202 12.85 21.29 -1.26
N ARG A 203 11.79 21.23 -2.08
CA ARG A 203 10.42 20.89 -1.64
C ARG A 203 10.27 19.43 -1.21
N THR A 204 11.20 18.55 -1.55
CA THR A 204 11.15 17.11 -1.25
C THR A 204 12.17 16.67 -0.21
N MET A 205 12.90 17.61 0.41
CA MET A 205 13.93 17.33 1.41
C MET A 205 13.29 17.10 2.78
N LEU A 206 12.72 15.93 2.99
CA LEU A 206 12.12 15.49 4.24
C LEU A 206 13.13 14.66 5.06
N PRO A 207 13.14 14.77 6.40
CA PRO A 207 14.13 14.09 7.25
C PRO A 207 14.04 12.56 7.21
N ASP A 208 12.85 12.02 6.95
CA ASP A 208 12.56 10.58 7.01
C ASP A 208 12.48 9.92 5.63
N VAL A 209 12.82 10.65 4.55
CA VAL A 209 12.93 10.09 3.20
C VAL A 209 14.40 9.99 2.82
N ALA A 210 14.80 8.82 2.31
CA ALA A 210 16.18 8.59 1.90
C ALA A 210 16.60 9.61 0.83
N PRO A 211 17.82 10.16 0.89
CA PRO A 211 18.27 11.15 -0.09
C PRO A 211 18.35 10.55 -1.50
N PRO A 212 18.21 11.37 -2.55
CA PRO A 212 18.34 10.91 -3.93
C PRO A 212 19.74 10.32 -4.17
N MET A 213 19.80 9.20 -4.90
CA MET A 213 21.05 8.49 -5.23
C MET A 213 21.82 9.12 -6.40
#